data_AF-A0A2V9CHB7-F1
#
_entry.id   AF-A0A2V9CHB7-F1
#
_cell.length_a   1.000
_cell.length_b   1.000
_cell.length_c   1.000
_cell.angle_alpha   90.00
_cell.angle_beta   90.00
_cell.angle_gamma   90.00
#
_symmetry.space_group_name_H-M   'P 1'
#
loop_
_entity.id
_entity.type
_entity.pdbx_description
1 polymer ?
#
loop_
_entity_poly.entity_id
_entity_poly.type
_entity_poly.pdbx_seq_one_letter_code
_entity_poly.pdbx_strand_id
1 'polypeptide(L)'
;MTTRTEAGRPLFALALATSLGVGYLPLAPGTWGSAVAVVLVSGTAALTRSEAGPVTLVSEFSLLLALAAIGLWASERVVAAAPSDPDPGYVVIDELSGQTISLVVGLALSAWTAAPSQEANV
;
A
#
# COMPACT_ATOMS: atom_id res chain seq x y z
N MET A 1 -33.17 28.45 -4.59
CA MET A 1 -31.75 28.79 -4.39
C MET A 1 -31.22 27.87 -3.30
N THR A 2 -30.80 26.66 -3.68
CA THR A 2 -30.28 25.67 -2.73
C THR A 2 -28.83 26.03 -2.42
N THR A 3 -28.58 26.41 -1.16
CA THR A 3 -27.23 26.57 -0.63
C THR A 3 -26.53 25.22 -0.73
N ARG A 4 -25.65 25.06 -1.72
CA ARG A 4 -24.73 23.92 -1.77
C ARG A 4 -23.82 24.09 -0.57
N THR A 5 -24.08 23.34 0.49
CA THR A 5 -23.15 23.22 1.62
C THR A 5 -21.81 22.85 0.99
N GLU A 6 -20.81 23.72 1.13
CA GLU A 6 -19.42 23.44 0.80
C GLU A 6 -19.04 22.16 1.57
N ALA A 7 -19.22 20.99 0.95
CA ALA A 7 -18.81 19.73 1.53
C ALA A 7 -17.29 19.83 1.68
N GLY A 8 -16.83 20.08 2.90
CA GLY A 8 -15.41 20.26 3.19
C GLY A 8 -14.60 19.11 2.58
N ARG A 9 -13.39 19.42 2.08
CA ARG A 9 -12.50 18.44 1.46
C ARG A 9 -12.40 17.22 2.39
N PRO A 10 -12.57 15.98 1.90
CA PRO A 10 -12.59 14.79 2.75
C PRO A 10 -11.16 14.50 3.25
N LEU A 11 -10.69 15.26 4.24
CA LEU A 11 -9.27 15.31 4.65
C LEU A 11 -8.72 13.94 5.03
N PHE A 12 -9.53 13.12 5.69
CA PHE A 12 -9.15 11.75 6.04
C PHE A 12 -8.96 10.86 4.80
N ALA A 13 -9.90 10.91 3.86
CA ALA A 13 -9.79 10.18 2.59
C ALA A 13 -8.61 10.72 1.76
N LEU A 14 -8.37 12.03 1.78
CA LEU A 14 -7.24 12.65 1.08
C LEU A 14 -5.91 12.19 1.66
N ALA A 15 -5.79 12.13 2.98
CA ALA A 15 -4.60 11.63 3.65
C ALA A 15 -4.34 10.17 3.28
N LEU A 16 -5.37 9.32 3.22
CA LEU A 16 -5.21 7.93 2.80
C LEU A 16 -4.84 7.82 1.31
N ALA A 17 -5.59 8.49 0.43
CA ALA A 17 -5.38 8.43 -1.01
C ALA A 17 -4.00 8.94 -1.45
N THR A 18 -3.46 9.94 -0.76
CA THR A 18 -2.12 10.50 -1.02
C THR A 18 -1.00 9.76 -0.29
N SER A 19 -1.30 8.67 0.42
CA SER A 19 -0.35 7.96 1.29
C SER A 19 0.33 8.90 2.30
N LEU A 20 -0.47 9.66 3.05
CA LEU A 20 -0.06 10.65 4.04
C LEU A 20 0.76 11.81 3.45
N GLY A 21 0.45 12.21 2.20
CA GLY A 21 1.07 13.34 1.52
C GLY A 21 2.25 12.98 0.60
N VAL A 22 2.61 11.69 0.49
CA VAL A 22 3.63 11.18 -0.44
C VAL A 22 3.31 11.53 -1.89
N GLY A 23 2.01 11.49 -2.26
CA GLY A 23 1.56 11.84 -3.60
C GLY A 23 1.81 13.30 -4.01
N TYR A 24 2.23 14.17 -3.09
CA TYR A 24 2.62 15.56 -3.38
C TYR A 24 4.12 15.75 -3.59
N LEU A 25 4.91 14.68 -3.47
CA LEU A 25 6.36 14.76 -3.73
C LEU A 25 6.63 15.06 -5.21
N PRO A 26 7.71 15.80 -5.51
CA PRO A 26 8.02 16.23 -6.86
C PRO A 26 8.46 15.06 -7.74
N LEU A 27 8.09 15.12 -9.02
CA LEU A 27 8.41 14.13 -10.07
C LEU A 27 7.69 12.78 -9.84
N ALA A 28 6.87 12.39 -10.84
CA ALA A 28 6.17 11.11 -10.91
C ALA A 28 5.67 10.57 -9.55
N PRO A 29 4.60 11.13 -8.96
CA PRO A 29 4.11 10.78 -7.63
C PRO A 29 4.02 9.27 -7.32
N GLY A 30 3.59 8.46 -8.29
CA GLY A 30 3.53 7.00 -8.14
C GLY A 30 4.90 6.33 -7.88
N THR A 31 6.01 6.96 -8.31
CA THR A 31 7.38 6.50 -7.98
C THR A 31 7.64 6.62 -6.48
N TRP A 32 7.20 7.70 -5.85
CA TRP A 32 7.33 7.88 -4.41
C TRP A 32 6.44 6.92 -3.63
N GLY A 33 5.21 6.69 -4.10
CA GLY A 33 4.32 5.66 -3.54
C GLY A 33 5.00 4.27 -3.55
N SER A 34 5.59 3.90 -4.68
CA SER A 34 6.33 2.64 -4.83
C SER A 34 7.60 2.58 -3.97
N ALA A 35 8.35 3.68 -3.88
CA ALA A 35 9.55 3.76 -3.04
C ALA A 35 9.21 3.57 -1.55
N VAL A 36 8.11 4.17 -1.09
CA VAL A 36 7.61 3.97 0.27
C VAL A 36 7.26 2.49 0.51
N ALA A 37 6.60 1.83 -0.44
CA ALA A 37 6.31 0.39 -0.35
C ALA A 37 7.58 -0.45 -0.15
N VAL A 38 8.63 -0.18 -0.94
CA VAL A 38 9.92 -0.88 -0.84
C VAL A 38 10.54 -0.69 0.54
N VAL A 39 10.56 0.55 1.05
CA VAL A 39 11.12 0.87 2.37
C VAL A 39 10.33 0.17 3.48
N LEU A 40 9.00 0.21 3.43
CA LEU A 40 8.13 -0.43 4.42
C LEU A 40 8.35 -1.94 4.46
N VAL A 41 8.26 -2.62 3.31
CA VAL A 41 8.38 -4.08 3.26
C VAL A 41 9.79 -4.54 3.60
N SER A 42 10.83 -3.84 3.12
CA SER A 42 12.22 -4.21 3.43
C SER A 42 12.53 -3.99 4.91
N GLY A 43 12.02 -2.90 5.49
CA GLY A 43 12.18 -2.57 6.90
C GLY A 43 11.48 -3.58 7.81
N THR A 44 10.23 -3.93 7.52
CA THR A 44 9.50 -4.94 8.30
C THR A 44 10.15 -6.31 8.16
N ALA A 45 10.47 -6.75 6.94
CA ALA A 45 11.12 -8.04 6.70
C ALA A 45 12.48 -8.15 7.42
N ALA A 46 13.26 -7.07 7.49
CA ALA A 46 14.52 -7.05 8.24
C ALA A 46 14.31 -7.26 9.75
N LEU A 47 13.18 -6.82 10.30
CA LEU A 47 12.85 -6.91 11.73
C LEU A 47 12.15 -8.22 12.11
N THR A 48 11.39 -8.84 11.19
CA THR A 48 10.50 -9.98 11.51
C THR A 48 10.94 -11.31 10.88
N ARG A 49 12.10 -11.36 10.22
CA ARG A 49 12.55 -12.52 9.43
C ARG A 49 12.59 -13.86 10.19
N SER A 50 12.77 -13.87 11.51
CA SER A 50 12.78 -15.10 12.32
C SER A 50 11.38 -15.61 12.68
N GLU A 51 10.34 -14.77 12.60
CA GLU A 51 8.99 -15.06 13.09
C GLU A 51 7.98 -15.35 11.97
N ALA A 52 8.45 -15.41 10.72
CA ALA A 52 7.60 -15.53 9.54
C ALA A 52 7.14 -16.98 9.30
N GLY A 53 6.06 -17.38 9.97
CA GLY A 53 5.33 -18.63 9.70
C GLY A 53 4.15 -18.46 8.72
N PRO A 54 3.54 -19.56 8.24
CA PRO A 54 2.41 -19.50 7.31
C PRO A 54 1.21 -18.69 7.81
N VAL A 55 0.92 -18.76 9.11
CA VAL A 55 -0.17 -17.97 9.74
C VAL A 55 0.12 -16.48 9.69
N THR A 56 1.37 -16.08 9.99
CA THR A 56 1.83 -14.69 9.91
C THR A 56 1.65 -14.16 8.50
N LEU A 57 2.10 -14.89 7.48
CA LEU A 57 1.97 -14.50 6.07
C LEU A 57 0.51 -14.31 5.62
N VAL A 58 -0.39 -15.23 6.00
CA VAL A 58 -1.82 -15.11 5.68
C VAL A 58 -2.44 -13.87 6.37
N SER A 59 -2.05 -13.60 7.62
CA SER A 59 -2.55 -12.44 8.35
C SER A 59 -2.05 -11.11 7.76
N GLU A 60 -0.78 -11.03 7.38
CA GLU A 60 -0.18 -9.87 6.72
C GLU A 60 -0.84 -9.62 5.37
N PHE A 61 -0.97 -10.67 4.55
CA PHE A 61 -1.63 -10.56 3.25
C PHE A 61 -3.09 -10.11 3.38
N SER A 62 -3.83 -10.65 4.35
CA SER A 62 -5.21 -10.26 4.61
C SER A 62 -5.33 -8.80 5.06
N LEU A 63 -4.40 -8.33 5.90
CA LEU A 63 -4.32 -6.93 6.31
C LEU A 63 -4.04 -6.02 5.11
N LEU A 64 -3.11 -6.41 4.22
CA LEU A 64 -2.80 -5.65 3.01
C LEU A 64 -4.00 -5.52 2.08
N LEU A 65 -4.77 -6.59 1.89
CA LEU A 65 -6.01 -6.53 1.12
C LEU A 65 -7.04 -5.59 1.75
N ALA A 66 -7.18 -5.61 3.08
CA ALA A 66 -8.06 -4.70 3.79
C ALA A 66 -7.62 -3.24 3.61
N LEU A 67 -6.32 -2.95 3.70
CA LEU A 67 -5.77 -1.63 3.48
C LEU A 67 -5.94 -1.17 2.03
N ALA A 68 -5.75 -2.06 1.05
CA ALA A 68 -6.00 -1.76 -0.36
C ALA A 68 -7.48 -1.42 -0.62
N ALA A 69 -8.41 -2.15 -0.01
CA ALA A 69 -9.84 -1.86 -0.10
C ALA A 69 -10.21 -0.51 0.53
N ILE A 70 -9.62 -0.18 1.68
CA ILE A 70 -9.77 1.14 2.32
C ILE A 70 -9.17 2.25 1.43
N GLY A 71 -8.03 1.97 0.79
CA GLY A 71 -7.38 2.87 -0.16
C GLY A 71 -8.26 3.16 -1.36
N LEU A 72 -8.85 2.14 -1.97
CA LEU A 72 -9.80 2.27 -3.07
C LEU A 72 -11.00 3.14 -2.67
N TRP A 73 -11.61 2.86 -1.51
CA TRP A 73 -12.68 3.67 -0.94
C TRP A 73 -12.25 5.13 -0.76
N ALA A 74 -11.03 5.38 -0.27
CA ALA A 74 -10.51 6.72 -0.07
C ALA A 74 -10.33 7.47 -1.41
N SER A 75 -9.77 6.81 -2.41
CA SER A 75 -9.62 7.35 -3.78
C SER A 75 -10.96 7.73 -4.38
N GLU A 76 -11.98 6.87 -4.27
CA GLU A 76 -13.34 7.18 -4.75
C GLU A 76 -13.91 8.45 -4.10
N ARG A 77 -13.67 8.66 -2.80
CA ARG A 77 -14.12 9.88 -2.10
C ARG A 77 -13.38 11.12 -2.54
N VAL A 78 -12.08 11.01 -2.84
CA VAL A 78 -11.28 12.12 -3.37
C VAL A 78 -11.74 12.51 -4.77
N VAL A 79 -11.93 11.53 -5.67
CA VAL A 79 -12.42 11.76 -7.03
C VAL A 79 -13.84 12.34 -7.02
N ALA A 80 -14.74 11.81 -6.20
CA ALA A 80 -16.11 12.33 -6.07
C ALA A 80 -16.15 13.79 -5.55
N ALA A 81 -15.17 14.20 -4.74
CA ALA A 81 -15.06 15.57 -4.23
C ALA A 81 -14.42 16.54 -5.24
N ALA A 82 -13.76 16.04 -6.30
CA ALA A 82 -13.14 16.84 -7.35
C ALA A 82 -13.56 16.38 -8.76
N PRO A 83 -14.83 16.56 -9.17
CA PRO A 83 -15.32 16.03 -10.45
C PRO A 83 -14.64 16.59 -11.70
N SER A 84 -13.93 17.73 -11.58
CA SER A 84 -13.16 18.34 -12.66
C SER A 84 -11.79 17.69 -12.88
N ASP A 85 -11.34 16.83 -11.97
CA ASP A 85 -10.07 16.12 -12.02
C ASP A 85 -10.33 14.62 -11.73
N PRO A 86 -10.77 13.85 -12.74
CA PRO A 86 -11.21 12.48 -12.55
C PRO A 86 -10.06 11.50 -12.26
N ASP A 87 -8.81 11.89 -12.53
CA ASP A 87 -7.62 11.08 -12.31
C ASP A 87 -6.48 11.94 -11.69
N PRO A 88 -6.61 12.30 -10.40
CA PRO A 88 -5.65 13.18 -9.77
C PRO A 88 -4.33 12.44 -9.55
N GLY A 89 -3.26 12.88 -10.23
CA GLY A 89 -1.95 12.21 -10.14
C GLY A 89 -1.28 12.22 -8.75
N TYR A 90 -1.87 12.87 -7.74
CA TYR A 90 -1.41 12.82 -6.34
C TYR A 90 -2.08 11.69 -5.53
N VAL A 91 -3.07 11.01 -6.10
CA VAL A 91 -3.61 9.77 -5.53
C VAL A 91 -2.61 8.68 -5.87
N VAL A 92 -1.94 8.13 -4.86
CA VAL A 92 -0.83 7.17 -5.04
C VAL A 92 -0.99 5.90 -4.21
N ILE A 93 -2.19 5.71 -3.64
CA ILE A 93 -2.47 4.61 -2.73
C ILE A 93 -2.54 3.27 -3.47
N ASP A 94 -2.86 3.29 -4.76
CA ASP A 94 -2.85 2.13 -5.64
C ASP A 94 -1.42 1.68 -5.99
N GLU A 95 -0.47 2.59 -6.27
CA GLU A 95 0.93 2.18 -6.44
C GLU A 95 1.54 1.68 -5.13
N LEU A 96 1.25 2.35 -4.00
CA LEU A 96 1.70 1.88 -2.68
C LEU A 96 1.15 0.48 -2.39
N SER A 97 -0.15 0.27 -2.58
CA SER A 97 -0.82 -0.99 -2.28
C SER A 97 -0.36 -2.12 -3.21
N GLY A 98 -0.32 -1.86 -4.52
CA GLY A 98 0.13 -2.81 -5.52
C GLY A 98 1.56 -3.26 -5.29
N GLN A 99 2.49 -2.31 -5.11
CA GLN A 99 3.90 -2.60 -4.87
C GLN A 99 4.10 -3.36 -3.55
N THR A 100 3.39 -2.99 -2.47
CA THR A 100 3.49 -3.68 -1.18
C THR A 100 3.04 -5.14 -1.30
N ILE A 101 1.90 -5.39 -1.95
CA ILE A 101 1.39 -6.75 -2.19
C ILE A 101 2.38 -7.56 -3.04
N SER A 102 2.90 -7.00 -4.13
CA SER A 102 3.86 -7.69 -5.00
C SER A 102 5.13 -8.10 -4.25
N LEU A 103 5.68 -7.22 -3.41
CA LEU A 103 6.88 -7.51 -2.63
C LEU A 103 6.64 -8.59 -1.59
N VAL A 104 5.54 -8.52 -0.83
CA VAL A 104 5.22 -9.52 0.21
C VAL A 104 4.99 -10.90 -0.41
N VAL A 105 4.23 -10.98 -1.51
CA VAL A 105 4.02 -12.25 -2.23
C VAL A 105 5.34 -12.79 -2.78
N GLY A 106 6.18 -11.93 -3.39
CA GLY A 106 7.48 -12.33 -3.92
C GLY A 106 8.42 -12.87 -2.83
N LEU A 107 8.47 -12.21 -1.67
CA LEU A 107 9.26 -12.67 -0.51
C LEU A 107 8.73 -13.99 0.03
N ALA A 108 7.41 -14.15 0.17
CA ALA A 108 6.79 -15.39 0.64
C ALA A 108 7.10 -16.57 -0.29
N LEU A 109 7.00 -16.36 -1.61
CA LEU A 109 7.35 -17.38 -2.61
C LEU A 109 8.85 -17.73 -2.58
N SER A 110 9.72 -16.73 -2.41
CA SER A 110 11.16 -16.95 -2.27
C SER A 110 11.49 -17.76 -1.02
N ALA A 111 10.82 -17.49 0.10
CA ALA A 111 10.99 -18.25 1.34
C ALA A 111 10.50 -19.70 1.20
N TRP A 112 9.36 -19.90 0.53
CA TRP A 112 8.81 -21.24 0.28
C TRP A 112 9.73 -22.10 -0.61
N THR A 113 10.36 -21.50 -1.61
CA THR A 113 11.19 -22.21 -2.60
C THR A 113 12.63 -22.42 -2.18
N ALA A 114 13.10 -21.73 -1.13
CA ALA A 114 14.37 -22.00 -0.51
C ALA A 114 14.33 -23.40 0.14
N ALA A 115 14.91 -24.40 -0.54
CA ALA A 115 14.95 -25.77 -0.04
C ALA A 115 15.50 -25.82 1.40
N PRO A 116 14.95 -26.69 2.28
CA PRO A 116 15.61 -26.93 3.56
C PRO A 116 17.01 -27.43 3.26
N SER A 117 18.03 -26.69 3.72
CA SER A 117 19.42 -27.16 3.66
C SER A 117 19.43 -28.53 4.30
N GLN A 118 19.70 -29.57 3.50
CA GLN A 118 19.93 -30.92 3.99
C GLN A 118 20.91 -30.78 5.14
N GLU A 119 20.47 -31.09 6.36
CA GLU A 119 21.38 -31.28 7.47
C GLU A 119 22.44 -32.25 6.97
N ALA A 120 23.66 -31.74 6.82
CA ALA A 120 24.85 -32.55 6.59
C ALA A 120 25.08 -33.37 7.87
N ASN A 121 24.25 -34.39 8.08
CA ASN A 121 24.47 -35.43 9.06
C ASN A 121 25.48 -36.41 8.43
N VAL A 122 26.75 -36.04 8.60
CA VAL A 122 27.89 -36.97 8.65
C VAL A 122 27.96 -37.55 10.07
#